data_AF-A0A3S4Y035-F1
#
_entry.id   AF-A0A3S4Y035-F1
#
_cell.length_a   1.000
_cell.length_b   1.000
_cell.length_c   1.000
_cell.angle_alpha   90.00
_cell.angle_beta   90.00
_cell.angle_gamma   90.00
#
_symmetry.space_group_name_H-M   'P 1'
#
loop_
_entity.id
_entity.type
_entity.pdbx_description
1 polymer ?
#
loop_
_entity_poly.entity_id
_entity_poly.type
_entity_poly.pdbx_seq_one_letter_code
_entity_poly.pdbx_strand_id
1 'polypeptide(L)' 'MDLYADWCVACKEFERYTFSDKRVQNTFENILVLQVDMTKNSAENKAIMERYQVLGLPTILFLTLQGMKFQAAA' A
#
# COMPACT_ATOMS: atom_id res chain seq x y z
N MET A 1 1.58 -4.36 -1.83
CA MET A 1 2.14 -3.73 -0.62
C MET A 1 1.38 -2.43 -0.40
N ASP A 2 0.58 -2.39 0.65
CA ASP A 2 -0.20 -1.23 1.08
C ASP A 2 0.66 -0.35 2.00
N LEU A 3 0.79 0.94 1.67
CA LEU A 3 1.45 1.93 2.51
C LEU A 3 0.37 2.70 3.29
N TYR A 4 0.31 2.45 4.59
CA TYR A 4 -0.74 2.92 5.49
C TYR A 4 -0.21 3.93 6.51
N ALA A 5 -1.05 4.82 7.03
CA ALA A 5 -0.76 5.56 8.27
C ALA A 5 -2.02 5.90 9.07
N ASP A 6 -1.92 5.97 10.39
CA ASP A 6 -3.05 6.29 11.28
C ASP A 6 -3.67 7.66 11.02
N TRP A 7 -2.85 8.62 10.59
CA TRP A 7 -3.27 9.99 10.28
C TRP A 7 -3.83 10.13 8.85
N CYS A 8 -3.78 9.07 8.04
CA CYS A 8 -4.26 9.07 6.67
C CYS A 8 -5.73 8.65 6.61
N VAL A 9 -6.62 9.64 6.40
CA VAL A 9 -8.08 9.40 6.32
C VAL A 9 -8.43 8.45 5.18
N ALA A 10 -7.88 8.68 3.99
CA ALA A 10 -8.14 7.83 2.83
C ALA A 10 -7.64 6.38 3.02
N CYS A 11 -6.55 6.18 3.77
CA CYS A 11 -6.08 4.83 4.13
C CYS A 11 -7.15 4.07 4.93
N LYS A 12 -7.76 4.74 5.91
CA LYS A 12 -8.85 4.17 6.72
C LYS A 12 -10.13 3.93 5.89
N GLU A 13 -10.39 4.77 4.88
CA GLU A 13 -11.49 4.54 3.94
C GLU A 13 -11.26 3.29 3.10
N PHE A 14 -10.02 3.05 2.62
CA PHE A 14 -9.66 1.81 1.93
C PHE A 14 -9.89 0.57 2.81
N GLU A 15 -9.45 0.59 4.06
CA GLU A 15 -9.71 -0.51 5.00
C GLU A 15 -11.20 -0.76 5.21
N ARG A 16 -11.98 0.31 5.38
CA ARG A 16 -13.41 0.21 5.71
C ARG A 16 -14.28 -0.19 4.53
N TYR A 17 -13.99 0.30 3.32
CA TYR A 17 -14.91 0.21 2.18
C TYR A 17 -14.37 -0.61 1.02
N THR A 18 -13.04 -0.72 0.86
CA THR A 18 -12.43 -1.42 -0.28
C THR A 18 -11.89 -2.78 0.13
N PHE A 19 -10.99 -2.84 1.10
CA PHE A 19 -10.33 -4.09 1.53
C PHE A 19 -11.26 -5.00 2.34
N SER A 20 -12.36 -4.46 2.88
CA SER A 20 -13.42 -5.23 3.51
C SER A 20 -14.37 -5.90 2.51
N ASP A 21 -14.37 -5.47 1.23
CA ASP A 21 -15.23 -6.04 0.19
C ASP A 21 -14.70 -7.43 -0.23
N LYS A 22 -15.57 -8.44 -0.13
CA LYS A 22 -15.25 -9.83 -0.51
C LYS A 22 -14.77 -9.95 -1.95
N ARG A 23 -15.25 -9.11 -2.88
CA ARG A 23 -14.79 -9.12 -4.27
C ARG A 23 -13.32 -8.74 -4.39
N VAL A 24 -12.87 -7.79 -3.56
CA VAL A 24 -11.47 -7.36 -3.50
C VAL A 24 -10.62 -8.43 -2.82
N GLN A 25 -11.09 -8.98 -1.69
CA GLN A 25 -10.41 -10.07 -0.99
C GLN A 25 -10.21 -11.30 -1.89
N ASN A 26 -11.25 -11.72 -2.61
CA ASN A 26 -11.18 -12.84 -3.54
C ASN A 26 -10.18 -12.59 -4.68
N THR A 27 -10.08 -11.35 -5.17
CA THR A 27 -9.08 -10.98 -6.18
C THR A 27 -7.66 -11.11 -5.66
N PHE A 28 -7.46 -10.96 -4.35
CA PHE A 28 -6.16 -11.02 -3.70
C PHE A 28 -5.76 -12.42 -3.17
N GLU A 29 -6.61 -13.45 -3.31
CA GLU A 29 -6.32 -14.81 -2.81
C GLU A 29 -5.00 -15.40 -3.33
N ASN A 30 -4.58 -14.99 -4.53
CA ASN A 30 -3.37 -15.50 -5.19
C ASN A 30 -2.18 -14.52 -5.15
N ILE A 31 -2.23 -13.47 -4.33
CA ILE A 31 -1.12 -12.54 -4.14
C ILE A 31 -0.72 -12.45 -2.67
N LEU A 32 0.58 -12.27 -2.41
CA LEU A 32 1.06 -11.93 -1.08
C LEU A 32 0.73 -10.47 -0.79
N VAL A 33 -0.19 -10.25 0.16
CA VAL A 33 -0.53 -8.91 0.65
C VAL A 33 0.39 -8.55 1.81
N LEU A 34 1.05 -7.41 1.70
CA LEU A 34 1.88 -6.81 2.75
C LEU A 34 1.33 -5.43 3.05
N GLN A 35 1.29 -5.05 4.33
CA GLN A 35 0.99 -3.69 4.76
C GLN A 35 2.20 -3.14 5.52
N VAL A 36 2.57 -1.90 5.24
CA VAL A 36 3.65 -1.18 5.92
C VAL A 36 3.06 0.01 6.66
N ASP A 37 3.31 0.06 7.96
CA ASP A 37 2.90 1.19 8.80
C ASP A 37 3.88 2.36 8.66
N MET A 38 3.41 3.40 7.97
CA MET A 38 4.13 4.63 7.69
C MET A 38 3.90 5.72 8.75
N THR A 39 3.12 5.45 9.80
CA THR A 39 2.64 6.43 10.78
C THR A 39 3.75 7.27 11.39
N LYS A 40 4.89 6.65 11.73
CA LYS A 40 6.03 7.31 12.38
C LYS A 40 6.87 8.20 11.47
N ASN A 41 6.71 8.11 10.15
CA ASN A 41 7.55 8.81 9.16
C ASN A 41 9.07 8.67 9.47
N SER A 42 9.50 7.46 9.84
CA SER A 42 10.89 7.17 10.22
C SER A 42 11.85 7.25 9.04
N ALA A 43 13.16 7.10 9.28
CA ALA A 43 14.16 7.06 8.22
C ALA A 43 13.91 5.89 7.25
N GLU A 44 13.47 4.75 7.77
CA GLU A 44 13.10 3.57 6.99
C GLU A 44 11.88 3.85 6.11
N ASN A 45 10.87 4.53 6.64
CA ASN A 45 9.69 4.92 5.88
C ASN A 45 10.06 5.88 4.73
N LYS A 46 10.94 6.85 5.00
CA LYS A 46 11.44 7.76 3.95
C LYS A 46 12.21 7.01 2.87
N ALA A 47 13.05 6.05 3.25
CA ALA A 47 13.79 5.22 2.29
C ALA A 47 12.85 4.40 1.39
N ILE A 48 11.72 3.90 1.92
CA ILE A 48 10.67 3.25 1.11
C ILE A 48 10.07 4.27 0.14
N MET A 49 9.67 5.45 0.60
CA MET A 49 9.07 6.46 -0.27
C MET A 49 10.00 6.87 -1.40
N GLU A 50 11.28 7.12 -1.11
CA GLU A 50 12.28 7.48 -2.13
C GLU A 50 12.52 6.34 -3.11
N ARG A 51 12.71 5.11 -2.61
CA ARG A 51 13.00 3.94 -3.45
C ARG A 51 11.89 3.65 -4.46
N TYR A 52 10.64 3.82 -4.04
CA TYR A 52 9.47 3.52 -4.86
C TYR A 52 8.80 4.78 -5.44
N GLN A 53 9.44 5.95 -5.31
CA GLN A 53 8.95 7.24 -5.82
C GLN A 53 7.52 7.59 -5.35
N VAL A 54 7.22 7.28 -4.09
CA VAL A 54 5.93 7.55 -3.47
C VAL A 54 5.89 8.98 -2.98
N LEU A 55 4.89 9.73 -3.43
CA LEU A 55 4.71 11.15 -3.07
C LEU A 55 3.83 11.36 -1.83
N GLY A 56 2.99 10.38 -1.49
CA GLY A 56 2.03 10.50 -0.39
C GLY A 56 1.25 9.22 -0.16
N LEU A 57 0.36 9.26 0.85
CA LEU A 57 -0.50 8.15 1.23
C LEU A 57 -1.97 8.46 0.92
N PRO A 58 -2.82 7.44 0.71
CA PRO A 58 -2.46 6.02 0.56
C PRO A 58 -1.65 5.78 -0.72
N THR A 59 -0.84 4.73 -0.75
CA THR A 59 -0.23 4.23 -1.98
C THR A 59 -0.18 2.72 -1.94
N ILE A 60 -0.70 2.07 -2.97
CA ILE A 60 -0.67 0.61 -3.13
C ILE A 60 0.34 0.26 -4.23
N LEU A 61 1.37 -0.49 -3.88
CA LEU A 61 2.40 -0.97 -4.79
C LEU A 61 2.18 -2.44 -5.16
N PHE A 62 2.09 -2.72 -6.46
CA PHE A 62 2.07 -4.07 -6.99
C PHE A 62 3.48 -4.49 -7.41
N LEU A 63 4.00 -5.57 -6.82
CA LEU A 63 5.35 -6.06 -7.03
C LEU A 63 5.32 -7.48 -7.58
N THR A 64 6.14 -7.79 -8.58
CA THR A 64 6.29 -9.14 -9.13
C THR A 64 7.63 -9.74 -8.69
N LEU A 65 7.73 -11.08 -8.71
CA LEU A 65 8.95 -11.80 -8.31
C LEU A 65 10.16 -11.51 -9.21
N GLN A 66 9.95 -11.08 -10.46
CA GLN A 66 11.03 -10.70 -11.38
C GLN A 66 11.54 -9.26 -11.20
N GLY A 67 11.04 -8.50 -10.21
CA GLY A 67 11.40 -7.10 -10.01
C GLY A 67 10.40 -6.11 -10.65
N MET A 68 10.55 -4.83 -10.28
CA MET A 68 9.50 -3.80 -10.35
C MET A 68 8.99 -3.47 -11.76
N LYS A 69 7.74 -3.87 -12.05
CA LYS A 69 6.86 -3.08 -12.93
C LYS A 69 5.98 -2.22 -12.02
N PHE A 70 6.06 -0.90 -12.17
CA PHE A 70 5.26 0.04 -11.41
C PHE A 70 3.89 0.23 -12.07
N GLN A 71 2.83 -0.13 -11.35
CA GLN A 71 1.53 0.47 -11.53
C GLN A 71 1.10 0.97 -10.15
N ALA A 72 1.15 2.29 -9.95
CA ALA A 72 0.54 2.93 -8.81
C ALA A 72 -0.96 3.06 -9.09
N ALA A 73 -1.78 2.49 -8.23
CA ALA A 73 -3.19 2.86 -8.15
C ALA A 73 -3.29 3.99 -7.11
N ALA A 74 -3.72 5.17 -7.56
CA ALA A 74 -4.05 6.32 -6.72
C ALA A 74 -5.55 6.37 -6.49
#